data_AF-A0A1U7GGM1-F1
#
_entry.id   AF-A0A1U7GGM1-F1
#
_cell.length_a   1.000
_cell.length_b   1.000
_cell.length_c   1.000
_cell.angle_alpha   90.00
_cell.angle_beta   90.00
_cell.angle_gamma   90.00
#
_symmetry.space_group_name_H-M   'P 1'
#
loop_
_entity.id
_entity.type
_entity.pdbx_description
1 polymer ?
#
loop_
_entity_poly.entity_id
_entity_poly.type
_entity_poly.pdbx_seq_one_letter_code
_entity_poly.pdbx_strand_id
1 'polypeptide(L)'
;MSISFDVPSDLERELRAAGVDLDREAKEGFFVGLYRRGRITHDDLSGALGLGFEQTQQLLKDHGVGDDYTLEEFEAERAFLRGLKRP
;
A
#
# COMPACT_ATOMS: atom_id res chain seq x y z
N MET A 1 1.39 -7.17 -20.21
CA MET A 1 1.15 -8.54 -19.70
C MET A 1 -0.11 -8.48 -18.84
N SER A 2 -0.99 -9.48 -18.92
CA SER A 2 -2.20 -9.58 -18.07
C SER A 2 -2.05 -10.71 -17.06
N ILE A 3 -2.58 -10.48 -15.86
CA ILE A 3 -2.73 -11.49 -14.80
C ILE A 3 -4.24 -11.56 -14.54
N SER A 4 -4.81 -12.76 -14.55
CA SER A 4 -6.24 -12.98 -14.30
C SER A 4 -6.43 -14.07 -13.26
N PHE A 5 -7.47 -13.92 -12.46
CA PHE A 5 -7.92 -14.91 -11.48
C PHE A 5 -9.45 -14.90 -11.49
N ASP A 6 -10.04 -16.04 -11.15
CA ASP A 6 -11.49 -16.17 -11.11
C ASP A 6 -12.01 -15.85 -9.70
N VAL A 7 -13.06 -15.02 -9.65
CA VAL A 7 -13.80 -14.72 -8.42
C VAL A 7 -15.08 -15.56 -8.43
N PRO A 8 -15.48 -16.20 -7.30
CA PRO A 8 -16.76 -16.89 -7.21
C PRO A 8 -17.92 -15.98 -7.61
N SER A 9 -18.81 -16.47 -8.48
CA SER A 9 -19.87 -15.67 -9.11
C SER A 9 -20.85 -15.02 -8.12
N ASP A 10 -21.15 -15.71 -7.01
CA ASP A 10 -22.01 -15.16 -5.97
C ASP A 10 -21.36 -13.95 -5.29
N LEU A 11 -20.05 -14.04 -4.99
CA LEU A 11 -19.27 -12.96 -4.39
C LEU A 11 -19.09 -11.79 -5.36
N GLU A 12 -18.82 -12.07 -6.64
CA GLU A 12 -18.73 -11.02 -7.67
C GLU A 12 -20.02 -10.20 -7.72
N ARG A 13 -21.17 -10.88 -7.75
CA ARG A 13 -22.48 -10.22 -7.80
C ARG A 13 -22.73 -9.35 -6.57
N GLU A 14 -22.38 -9.83 -5.38
CA GLU A 14 -22.53 -9.06 -4.13
C GLU A 14 -21.65 -7.81 -4.13
N LEU A 15 -20.37 -7.94 -4.50
CA LEU A 15 -19.43 -6.82 -4.52
C LEU A 15 -19.82 -5.77 -5.57
N ARG A 16 -20.22 -6.21 -6.77
CA ARG A 16 -20.71 -5.29 -7.82
C ARG A 16 -22.01 -4.60 -7.39
N ALA A 17 -22.93 -5.30 -6.71
CA ALA A 17 -24.15 -4.70 -6.19
C ALA A 17 -23.87 -3.64 -5.11
N ALA A 18 -22.78 -3.80 -4.34
CA ALA A 18 -22.29 -2.79 -3.40
C ALA A 18 -21.56 -1.62 -4.08
N GLY A 19 -21.43 -1.61 -5.41
CA GLY A 19 -20.78 -0.55 -6.17
C GLY A 19 -19.25 -0.62 -6.17
N VAL A 20 -18.67 -1.77 -5.81
CA VAL A 20 -17.22 -1.95 -5.78
C VAL A 20 -16.66 -2.07 -7.20
N ASP A 21 -15.65 -1.27 -7.51
CA ASP A 21 -14.84 -1.41 -8.71
C ASP A 21 -13.78 -2.50 -8.50
N LEU A 22 -14.15 -3.74 -8.84
CA LEU A 22 -13.31 -4.93 -8.62
C LEU A 22 -11.96 -4.85 -9.35
N ASP A 23 -11.92 -4.26 -10.54
CA ASP A 23 -10.69 -4.16 -11.31
C ASP A 23 -9.72 -3.21 -10.62
N ARG A 24 -10.24 -2.09 -10.13
CA ARG A 24 -9.46 -1.12 -9.36
C ARG A 24 -8.98 -1.69 -8.04
N GLU A 25 -9.88 -2.26 -7.24
CA GLU A 25 -9.55 -2.84 -5.93
C GLU A 25 -8.52 -3.98 -6.05
N ALA A 26 -8.68 -4.86 -7.04
CA ALA A 26 -7.74 -5.93 -7.29
C ALA A 26 -6.35 -5.39 -7.66
N LYS A 27 -6.30 -4.37 -8.54
CA LYS A 27 -5.04 -3.77 -8.98
C LYS A 27 -4.33 -3.06 -7.83
N GLU A 28 -5.02 -2.20 -7.11
CA GLU A 28 -4.46 -1.43 -5.98
C GLU A 28 -3.98 -2.39 -4.88
N GLY A 29 -4.84 -3.33 -4.43
CA GLY A 29 -4.49 -4.29 -3.40
C GLY A 29 -3.29 -5.18 -3.77
N PHE A 30 -3.18 -5.61 -5.03
CA PHE A 30 -2.04 -6.39 -5.51
C PHE A 30 -0.71 -5.63 -5.37
N PHE A 31 -0.64 -4.41 -5.89
CA PHE A 31 0.59 -3.62 -5.86
C PHE A 31 0.94 -3.13 -4.45
N VAL A 32 -0.05 -2.70 -3.67
CA VAL A 32 0.16 -2.35 -2.25
C VAL A 32 0.71 -3.53 -1.47
N GLY A 33 0.18 -4.75 -1.71
CA GLY A 33 0.71 -5.97 -1.09
C GLY A 33 2.17 -6.26 -1.46
N LEU A 34 2.58 -5.98 -2.70
CA LEU A 34 3.99 -6.11 -3.12
C LEU A 34 4.88 -5.06 -2.44
N TYR A 35 4.41 -3.82 -2.36
CA TYR A 35 5.12 -2.72 -1.70
C TYR A 35 5.31 -3.01 -0.20
N ARG A 36 4.24 -3.41 0.51
CA ARG A 36 4.29 -3.78 1.94
C ARG A 36 5.31 -4.89 2.24
N ARG A 37 5.52 -5.81 1.30
CA ARG A 37 6.50 -6.91 1.42
C ARG A 37 7.92 -6.51 0.97
N GLY A 38 8.15 -5.23 0.65
CA GLY A 38 9.43 -4.71 0.18
C GLY A 38 9.86 -5.26 -1.18
N ARG A 39 8.92 -5.74 -2.01
CA ARG A 39 9.22 -6.35 -3.31
C ARG A 39 9.32 -5.33 -4.45
N ILE A 40 8.69 -4.18 -4.28
CA ILE A 40 8.72 -3.05 -5.21
C ILE A 40 8.96 -1.77 -4.43
N THR A 41 9.51 -0.76 -5.09
CA THR A 41 9.72 0.56 -4.50
C THR A 41 8.44 1.40 -4.55
N HIS A 42 8.46 2.56 -3.88
CA HIS A 42 7.38 3.54 -3.98
C HIS A 42 7.22 4.07 -5.42
N ASP A 43 8.32 4.25 -6.14
CA ASP A 43 8.31 4.74 -7.52
C ASP A 43 7.73 3.69 -8.47
N ASP A 44 8.06 2.42 -8.28
CA ASP A 44 7.45 1.31 -9.02
C ASP A 44 5.93 1.24 -8.80
N LEU A 45 5.48 1.40 -7.55
CA LEU A 45 4.06 1.45 -7.19
C LEU A 45 3.35 2.61 -7.88
N SER A 46 3.94 3.82 -7.78
CA SER A 46 3.40 5.04 -8.39
C SER A 46 3.28 4.89 -9.90
N GLY A 47 4.33 4.38 -10.56
CA GLY A 47 4.35 4.14 -12.00
C GLY A 47 3.34 3.07 -12.44
N ALA A 48 3.20 1.99 -11.69
CA ALA A 48 2.26 0.91 -12.02
C ALA A 48 0.78 1.33 -11.93
N LEU A 49 0.46 2.24 -11.01
CA LEU A 49 -0.88 2.77 -10.80
C LEU A 49 -1.14 4.07 -11.59
N GLY A 50 -0.10 4.72 -12.12
CA GLY A 50 -0.23 6.00 -12.81
C GLY A 50 -0.56 7.15 -11.84
N LEU A 51 -0.10 7.03 -10.60
CA LEU A 51 -0.37 7.98 -9.52
C LEU A 51 0.85 8.88 -9.28
N GLY A 52 0.59 10.13 -8.89
CA GLY A 52 1.62 11.02 -8.35
C GLY A 52 1.98 10.66 -6.91
N PHE A 53 3.07 11.23 -6.40
CA PHE A 53 3.60 10.92 -5.06
C PHE A 53 2.55 11.03 -3.96
N GLU A 54 1.86 12.17 -3.85
CA GLU A 54 0.82 12.40 -2.82
C GLU A 54 -0.35 11.41 -2.93
N GLN A 55 -0.74 11.04 -4.14
CA GLN A 55 -1.81 10.09 -4.38
C GLN A 55 -1.39 8.68 -3.96
N THR A 56 -0.14 8.30 -4.25
CA THR A 56 0.42 7.03 -3.79
C THR A 56 0.51 6.98 -2.25
N GLN A 57 0.90 8.08 -1.61
CA GLN A 57 0.92 8.18 -0.15
C GLN A 57 -0.48 8.04 0.46
N GLN A 58 -1.48 8.69 -0.14
CA GLN A 58 -2.86 8.55 0.31
C GLN A 58 -3.36 7.11 0.15
N LEU A 59 -3.10 6.48 -0.99
CA LEU A 59 -3.44 5.08 -1.23
C LEU A 59 -2.83 4.16 -0.17
N LEU A 60 -1.54 4.33 0.14
CA LEU A 60 -0.88 3.52 1.16
C LEU A 60 -1.56 3.64 2.52
N LYS A 61 -1.96 4.86 2.92
CA LYS A 61 -2.73 5.09 4.16
C LYS A 61 -4.11 4.44 4.12
N ASP A 62 -4.83 4.57 3.01
CA ASP A 62 -6.18 3.99 2.86
C ASP A 62 -6.14 2.45 2.97
N HIS A 63 -5.01 1.83 2.59
CA HIS A 63 -4.75 0.39 2.77
C HIS A 63 -4.06 0.02 4.09
N GLY A 64 -3.89 0.96 5.03
CA GLY A 64 -3.26 0.74 6.34
C GLY A 64 -1.77 0.38 6.27
N VAL A 65 -1.06 0.86 5.25
CA VAL A 65 0.38 0.66 5.09
C VAL A 65 1.13 1.89 5.62
N GLY A 66 2.04 1.66 6.56
CA GLY A 66 2.82 2.71 7.21
C GLY A 66 2.38 3.03 8.64
N ASP A 67 1.26 2.46 9.10
CA ASP A 67 0.74 2.63 10.47
C ASP A 67 1.41 1.71 11.50
N ASP A 68 2.30 0.81 11.06
CA ASP A 68 3.00 -0.15 11.93
C ASP A 68 4.10 0.52 12.77
N TYR A 69 4.33 1.83 12.65
CA TYR A 69 5.34 2.56 13.40
C TYR A 69 4.79 3.05 14.74
N THR A 70 5.18 2.36 15.80
CA THR A 70 4.72 2.68 17.16
C THR A 70 5.41 3.92 17.70
N LEU A 71 4.75 4.59 18.66
CA LEU A 71 5.35 5.71 19.39
C LEU A 71 6.63 5.29 20.12
N GLU A 72 6.72 4.04 20.57
CA GLU A 72 7.90 3.48 21.23
C GLU A 72 9.07 3.31 20.26
N GLU A 73 8.83 2.83 19.05
CA GLU A 73 9.84 2.77 17.99
C GLU A 73 10.33 4.18 17.61
N PHE A 74 9.41 5.14 17.53
CA PHE A 74 9.77 6.54 17.31
C PHE A 74 10.65 7.12 18.42
N GLU A 75 10.29 6.89 19.69
CA GLU A 75 11.08 7.32 20.84
C GLU A 75 12.46 6.68 20.86
N ALA A 76 12.57 5.39 20.54
CA ALA A 76 13.84 4.67 20.46
C ALA A 76 14.75 5.25 19.36
N GLU A 77 14.21 5.50 18.17
CA GLU A 77 14.96 6.09 17.06
C GLU A 77 15.37 7.54 17.36
N ARG A 78 14.48 8.32 17.99
CA ARG A 78 14.82 9.68 18.45
C ARG A 78 15.95 9.68 19.48
N ALA A 79 15.96 8.72 20.40
CA ALA A 79 17.04 8.56 21.38
C ALA A 79 18.37 8.18 20.71
N PHE A 80 18.32 7.24 19.75
CA PHE A 80 19.48 6.85 18.94
C PHE A 80 20.08 8.05 18.19
N LEU A 81 19.24 8.84 17.51
CA LEU A 81 19.67 10.02 16.75
C LEU A 81 20.29 11.11 17.63
N ARG A 82 19.83 11.28 18.87
CA ARG A 82 20.44 12.21 19.85
C ARG A 82 21.81 11.74 20.35
N GLY A 83 22.04 10.43 20.36
CA GLY A 83 23.31 9.82 20.74
C GLY A 83 24.38 9.91 19.65
N LEU A 84 23.98 10.11 18.40
CA LEU A 84 24.89 10.39 17.29
C LEU A 84 25.50 11.79 17.48
N LYS A 85 26.75 11.85 17.92
CA LYS A 85 27.55 13.08 17.77
C LYS A 85 27.69 13.34 16.27
N ARG A 86 27.17 14.49 15.80
CA ARG A 86 27.49 14.97 14.45
C ARG A 86 29.02 15.00 14.30
N PRO A 87 29.57 14.49 13.19
CA PRO A 87 30.99 14.60 12.91
C PRO A 87 31.45 16.06 12.87
#